data_AF-X1SIP7-F1
#
_entry.id   AF-X1SIP7-F1
#
_cell.length_a   1.000
_cell.length_b   1.000
_cell.length_c   1.000
_cell.angle_alpha   90.00
_cell.angle_beta   90.00
_cell.angle_gamma   90.00
#
_symmetry.space_group_name_H-M   'P 1'
#
loop_
_entity.id
_entity.type
_entity.pdbx_description
1 polymer ?
#
loop_
_entity_poly.entity_id
_entity_poly.type
_entity_poly.pdbx_seq_one_letter_code
_entity_poly.pdbx_strand_id
1 'polypeptide(L)'
;MFGFSWFEVRGFYLIQGGVDLAGQAVDQLFPEDALVLTGDSNDVTLLYNTNRYGWTGGYASYFPNIPASIENAKNLGATVYVTTKFEESLEFGEYMVTNYPMVKRTDQYIIFSLEPNVQD
;
A
#
# COMPACT_ATOMS: atom_id res chain seq x y z
N MET A 1 -35.73 6.08 21.05
CA MET A 1 -35.20 6.56 19.76
C MET A 1 -33.74 7.03 19.79
N PHE A 2 -33.07 7.18 20.95
CA PHE A 2 -31.65 7.58 21.01
C PHE A 2 -30.63 6.48 20.66
N GLY A 3 -30.99 5.20 20.84
CA GLY A 3 -30.08 4.09 20.54
C GLY A 3 -29.78 3.93 19.04
N PHE A 4 -30.78 4.12 18.17
CA PHE A 4 -30.62 4.00 16.72
C PHE A 4 -29.73 5.11 16.13
N SER A 5 -29.81 6.33 16.67
CA SER A 5 -28.94 7.43 16.25
C SER A 5 -27.45 7.16 16.53
N TRP A 6 -27.11 6.48 17.63
CA TRP A 6 -25.72 6.12 17.94
C TRP A 6 -25.12 5.12 16.93
N PHE A 7 -25.94 4.21 16.38
CA PHE A 7 -25.50 3.25 15.36
C PHE A 7 -25.09 3.92 14.04
N GLU A 8 -25.72 5.04 13.69
CA GLU A 8 -25.34 5.86 12.54
C GLU A 8 -24.12 6.74 12.87
N VAL A 9 -24.12 7.39 14.05
CA VAL A 9 -23.05 8.30 14.45
C VAL A 9 -21.71 7.59 14.63
N ARG A 10 -21.69 6.36 15.17
CA ARG A 10 -20.46 5.56 15.30
C ARG A 10 -19.82 5.25 13.95
N GLY A 11 -20.60 5.23 12.86
CA GLY A 11 -20.11 5.01 11.50
C GLY A 11 -19.18 6.13 11.03
N PHE A 12 -19.41 7.37 11.46
CA PHE A 12 -18.51 8.48 11.16
C PHE A 12 -17.14 8.38 11.86
N TYR A 13 -17.02 7.52 12.88
CA TYR A 13 -15.75 7.22 13.55
C TYR A 13 -15.09 5.94 13.02
N LEU A 14 -15.75 5.21 12.09
CA LEU A 14 -15.12 4.15 11.29
C LEU A 14 -14.34 4.77 10.14
N ILE A 15 -13.30 5.54 10.48
CA ILE A 15 -12.29 5.96 9.50
C ILE A 15 -11.62 4.66 9.02
N GLN A 16 -11.49 4.45 7.70
CA GLN A 16 -10.65 3.39 7.15
C GLN A 16 -9.21 3.68 7.61
N GLY A 17 -8.86 3.14 8.77
CA GLY A 17 -7.61 3.48 9.44
C GLY A 17 -6.42 2.96 8.66
N GLY A 18 -5.43 3.80 8.46
CA GLY A 18 -4.14 3.39 7.92
C GLY A 18 -3.83 3.95 6.53
N VAL A 19 -4.82 4.36 5.73
CA VAL A 19 -4.56 4.89 4.38
C VAL A 19 -3.82 6.23 4.44
N ASP A 20 -4.26 7.11 5.33
CA ASP A 20 -3.62 8.39 5.64
C ASP A 20 -2.23 8.19 6.27
N LEU A 21 -2.12 7.29 7.25
CA LEU A 21 -0.87 7.00 7.95
C LEU A 21 0.16 6.31 7.05
N ALA A 22 -0.28 5.42 6.16
CA ALA A 22 0.57 4.75 5.19
C ALA A 22 1.08 5.76 4.14
N GLY A 23 0.20 6.62 3.64
CA GLY A 23 0.59 7.69 2.72
C GLY A 23 1.60 8.64 3.34
N GLN A 24 1.31 9.15 4.55
CA GLN A 24 2.25 10.00 5.29
C GLN A 24 3.59 9.30 5.56
N ALA A 25 3.58 8.01 5.85
CA ALA A 25 4.80 7.25 6.05
C ALA A 25 5.63 7.13 4.76
N VAL A 26 4.99 6.89 3.62
CA VAL A 26 5.70 6.90 2.32
C VAL A 26 6.29 8.28 2.05
N ASP A 27 5.53 9.34 2.25
CA ASP A 27 5.96 10.72 2.01
C ASP A 27 7.20 11.11 2.84
N GLN A 28 7.30 10.60 4.07
CA GLN A 28 8.43 10.85 4.97
C GLN A 28 9.66 9.97 4.71
N LEU A 29 9.46 8.74 4.23
CA LEU A 29 10.52 7.72 4.16
C LEU A 29 11.19 7.64 2.79
N PHE A 30 10.52 8.09 1.73
CA PHE A 30 10.99 7.95 0.36
C PHE A 30 11.17 9.32 -0.33
N PRO A 31 12.12 9.43 -1.27
CA PRO A 31 12.37 10.69 -1.98
C PRO A 31 11.15 11.13 -2.80
N GLU A 32 11.08 12.43 -3.13
CA GLU A 32 9.95 13.06 -3.84
C GLU A 32 9.66 12.48 -5.24
N ASP A 33 10.65 11.87 -5.87
CA ASP A 33 10.58 11.26 -7.19
C ASP A 33 10.27 9.76 -7.17
N ALA A 34 10.10 9.16 -5.99
CA ALA A 34 9.72 7.75 -5.86
C ALA A 34 8.38 7.47 -6.56
N LEU A 35 8.32 6.39 -7.33
CA LEU A 35 7.09 5.92 -7.96
C LEU A 35 6.45 4.82 -7.12
N VAL A 36 5.19 5.02 -6.74
CA VAL A 36 4.48 4.18 -5.78
C VAL A 36 3.50 3.25 -6.48
N LEU A 37 3.54 1.97 -6.14
CA LEU A 37 2.45 1.03 -6.39
C LEU A 37 1.69 0.79 -5.09
N THR A 38 0.39 1.12 -5.06
CA THR A 38 -0.46 0.76 -3.92
C THR A 38 -1.00 -0.66 -4.06
N GLY A 39 -1.41 -1.30 -2.96
CA GLY A 39 -1.86 -2.71 -2.98
C GLY A 39 -3.29 -2.98 -2.54
N ASP A 40 -4.10 -1.95 -2.26
CA ASP A 40 -5.38 -2.12 -1.59
C ASP A 40 -6.52 -2.47 -2.57
N SER A 41 -6.64 -1.68 -3.63
CA SER A 41 -7.64 -1.79 -4.69
C SER A 41 -7.37 -0.71 -5.75
N ASN A 42 -8.21 -0.65 -6.79
CA ASN A 42 -8.18 0.44 -7.76
C ASN A 42 -8.60 1.84 -7.24
N ASP A 43 -8.60 2.05 -5.93
CA ASP A 43 -8.87 3.32 -5.27
C ASP A 43 -7.60 4.16 -5.16
N VAL A 44 -7.64 5.39 -5.65
CA VAL A 44 -6.50 6.32 -5.70
C VAL A 44 -6.20 7.00 -4.36
N THR A 45 -7.03 6.82 -3.32
CA THR A 45 -6.91 7.55 -2.04
C THR A 45 -5.59 7.28 -1.34
N LEU A 46 -5.11 6.03 -1.34
CA LEU A 46 -3.79 5.71 -0.76
C LEU A 46 -2.67 6.36 -1.56
N LEU A 47 -2.73 6.30 -2.89
CA LEU A 47 -1.74 6.91 -3.76
C LEU A 47 -1.72 8.44 -3.58
N TYR A 48 -2.89 9.07 -3.48
CA TYR A 48 -3.00 10.49 -3.23
C TYR A 48 -2.32 10.91 -1.92
N ASN A 49 -2.51 10.14 -0.85
CA ASN A 49 -1.90 10.44 0.46
C ASN A 49 -0.38 10.24 0.50
N THR A 50 0.24 9.60 -0.50
CA THR A 50 1.70 9.44 -0.54
C THR A 50 2.43 10.70 -1.02
N ASN A 51 1.72 11.67 -1.62
CA ASN A 51 2.31 12.80 -2.33
C ASN A 51 3.31 12.36 -3.43
N ARG A 52 3.06 11.23 -4.09
CA ARG A 52 3.87 10.68 -5.19
C ARG A 52 3.03 10.28 -6.40
N TYR A 53 3.68 10.16 -7.55
CA TYR A 53 3.08 9.53 -8.72
C TYR A 53 3.19 8.01 -8.65
N GLY A 54 2.40 7.33 -9.48
CA GLY A 54 2.47 5.88 -9.63
C GLY A 54 1.13 5.28 -10.02
N TRP A 55 0.83 4.10 -9.47
CA TRP A 55 -0.31 3.30 -9.87
C TRP A 55 -1.06 2.74 -8.67
N THR A 56 -2.36 2.55 -8.87
CA THR A 56 -3.19 1.75 -7.97
C THR A 56 -3.03 0.27 -8.30
N GLY A 57 -2.85 -0.53 -7.25
CA GLY A 57 -2.74 -1.98 -7.35
C GLY A 57 -3.69 -2.69 -6.38
N GLY A 58 -3.75 -4.02 -6.46
CA GLY A 58 -4.68 -4.84 -5.69
C GLY A 58 -5.99 -5.14 -6.42
N TYR A 59 -7.06 -5.36 -5.66
CA TYR A 59 -8.34 -5.83 -6.22
C TYR A 59 -8.91 -4.89 -7.31
N ALA A 60 -9.35 -5.49 -8.42
CA ALA A 60 -9.94 -4.80 -9.58
C ALA A 60 -9.07 -3.69 -10.21
N SER A 61 -7.75 -3.75 -10.03
CA SER A 61 -6.78 -2.83 -10.63
C SER A 61 -6.06 -3.45 -11.84
N TYR A 62 -5.32 -2.63 -12.58
CA TYR A 62 -4.44 -3.10 -13.66
C TYR A 62 -3.18 -3.82 -13.14
N PHE A 63 -2.82 -3.60 -11.87
CA PHE A 63 -1.73 -4.24 -11.16
C PHE A 63 -2.27 -5.07 -9.98
N PRO A 64 -2.91 -6.23 -10.24
CA PRO A 64 -3.37 -7.10 -9.16
C PRO A 64 -2.21 -7.54 -8.26
N ASN A 65 -2.52 -7.94 -7.02
CA ASN A 65 -1.52 -8.41 -6.05
C ASN A 65 -1.01 -9.81 -6.41
N ILE A 66 -0.16 -9.87 -7.44
CA ILE A 66 0.54 -11.07 -7.92
C ILE A 66 2.00 -10.71 -8.23
N PRO A 67 2.94 -11.68 -8.15
CA PRO A 67 4.36 -11.43 -8.42
C PRO A 67 4.63 -10.75 -9.77
N ALA A 68 3.95 -11.19 -10.83
CA ALA A 68 4.12 -10.64 -12.17
C ALA A 68 3.78 -9.14 -12.25
N SER A 69 2.82 -8.66 -11.46
CA SER A 69 2.45 -7.24 -11.42
C SER A 69 3.49 -6.40 -10.70
N ILE A 70 4.14 -6.93 -9.67
CA ILE A 70 5.26 -6.27 -8.99
C ILE A 70 6.44 -6.10 -9.94
N GLU A 71 6.82 -7.16 -10.65
CA GLU A 71 7.90 -7.07 -11.63
C GLU A 71 7.57 -6.12 -12.79
N ASN A 72 6.32 -6.12 -13.27
CA ASN A 72 5.88 -5.16 -14.28
C ASN A 72 5.97 -3.71 -13.75
N ALA A 73 5.48 -3.45 -12.54
CA ALA A 73 5.57 -2.12 -11.93
C ALA A 73 7.03 -1.67 -11.75
N LYS A 74 7.93 -2.56 -11.33
CA LYS A 74 9.38 -2.29 -11.25
C LYS A 74 9.99 -1.96 -12.60
N ASN A 75 9.63 -2.69 -13.64
CA ASN A 75 10.08 -2.39 -15.02
C ASN A 75 9.60 -1.02 -15.51
N LEU A 76 8.47 -0.53 -14.98
CA LEU A 76 7.95 0.82 -15.21
C LEU A 76 8.55 1.88 -14.27
N GLY A 77 9.45 1.48 -13.35
CA GLY A 77 10.17 2.37 -12.45
C GLY A 77 9.59 2.48 -11.04
N ALA A 78 8.62 1.66 -10.65
CA ALA A 78 8.11 1.65 -9.27
C ALA A 78 9.22 1.27 -8.29
N THR A 79 9.40 2.08 -7.25
CA THR A 79 10.40 1.89 -6.20
C THR A 79 9.79 1.56 -4.84
N VAL A 80 8.47 1.73 -4.69
CA VAL A 80 7.76 1.51 -3.43
C VAL A 80 6.49 0.70 -3.66
N TYR A 81 6.25 -0.28 -2.81
CA TYR A 81 4.95 -0.93 -2.68
C TYR A 81 4.37 -0.66 -1.28
N VAL A 82 3.12 -0.20 -1.21
CA VAL A 82 2.44 0.14 0.05
C VAL A 82 1.01 -0.39 0.07
N THR A 83 0.59 -0.95 1.20
CA THR A 83 -0.79 -1.45 1.36
C THR A 83 -1.23 -1.44 2.82
N THR A 84 -2.54 -1.24 3.03
CA THR A 84 -3.25 -1.39 4.31
C THR A 84 -3.90 -2.77 4.46
N LYS A 85 -3.96 -3.56 3.38
CA LYS A 85 -4.63 -4.88 3.31
C LYS A 85 -3.63 -5.98 2.97
N PHE A 86 -2.67 -6.20 3.86
CA PHE A 86 -1.65 -7.23 3.66
C PHE A 86 -1.95 -8.51 4.42
N GLU A 87 -1.89 -9.65 3.73
CA GLU A 87 -2.04 -10.97 4.32
C GLU A 87 -0.81 -11.82 3.98
N GLU A 88 0.09 -11.94 4.95
CA GLU A 88 1.40 -12.60 4.79
C GLU A 88 1.29 -14.10 4.50
N SER A 89 0.25 -14.76 5.01
CA SER A 89 0.01 -16.20 4.82
C SER A 89 -0.49 -16.60 3.43
N LEU A 90 -0.72 -15.63 2.54
CA LEU A 90 -1.07 -15.89 1.14
C LEU A 90 0.18 -15.91 0.28
N GLU A 91 0.13 -16.63 -0.84
CA GLU A 91 1.25 -16.78 -1.80
C GLU A 91 1.91 -15.43 -2.17
N PHE A 92 1.10 -14.40 -2.43
CA PHE A 92 1.61 -13.07 -2.73
C PHE A 92 2.30 -12.41 -1.53
N GLY A 93 1.76 -12.58 -0.32
CA GLY A 93 2.34 -12.04 0.90
C GLY A 93 3.69 -12.68 1.21
N GLU A 94 3.77 -14.01 1.13
CA GLU A 94 5.03 -14.76 1.28
C GLU A 94 6.07 -14.34 0.25
N TYR A 95 5.66 -14.17 -1.02
CA TYR A 95 6.52 -13.68 -2.08
C TYR A 95 7.07 -12.28 -1.75
N MET A 96 6.24 -11.35 -1.30
CA MET A 96 6.69 -9.99 -0.96
C MET A 96 7.71 -9.98 0.19
N VAL A 97 7.43 -10.71 1.27
CA VAL A 97 8.31 -10.79 2.45
C VAL A 97 9.65 -11.48 2.12
N THR A 98 9.63 -12.46 1.23
CA THR A 98 10.84 -13.22 0.86
C THR A 98 11.76 -12.42 -0.06
N ASN A 99 11.20 -11.65 -0.98
CA ASN A 99 11.97 -11.05 -2.08
C ASN A 99 12.28 -9.56 -1.90
N TYR A 100 11.53 -8.85 -1.05
CA TYR A 100 11.62 -7.40 -0.94
C TYR A 100 11.90 -6.94 0.50
N PRO A 101 12.81 -5.97 0.69
CA PRO A 101 13.04 -5.37 2.00
C PRO A 101 11.76 -4.72 2.56
N MET A 102 11.35 -5.17 3.74
CA MET A 102 10.26 -4.55 4.49
C MET A 102 10.78 -3.29 5.19
N VAL A 103 10.35 -2.12 4.74
CA VAL A 103 10.81 -0.83 5.27
C VAL A 103 10.08 -0.47 6.55
N LYS A 104 8.76 -0.69 6.59
CA LYS A 104 7.94 -0.42 7.77
C LYS A 104 6.73 -1.33 7.81
N ARG A 105 6.41 -1.84 9.00
CA ARG A 105 5.20 -2.62 9.28
C ARG A 105 4.55 -2.11 10.56
N THR A 106 3.24 -1.97 10.50
CA THR A 106 2.38 -1.65 11.63
C THR A 106 1.20 -2.61 11.65
N ASP A 107 0.29 -2.44 12.59
CA ASP A 107 -1.02 -3.08 12.60
C ASP A 107 -1.97 -2.53 11.52
N GLN A 108 -1.65 -1.39 10.90
CA GLN A 108 -2.53 -0.71 9.92
C GLN A 108 -2.00 -0.74 8.47
N TYR A 109 -0.69 -0.90 8.27
CA TYR A 109 -0.09 -0.90 6.94
C TYR A 109 1.30 -1.54 6.93
N ILE A 110 1.74 -1.84 5.71
CA ILE A 110 3.09 -2.30 5.41
C ILE A 110 3.65 -1.59 4.18
N ILE A 111 4.97 -1.35 4.19
CA ILE A 111 5.70 -0.74 3.09
C ILE A 111 6.91 -1.62 2.75
N PHE A 112 7.08 -1.89 1.47
CA PHE A 112 8.23 -2.60 0.91
C PHE A 112 9.01 -1.68 -0.04
N SER A 113 10.34 -1.79 0.00
CA SER A 113 11.18 -1.21 -1.04
C SER A 113 11.22 -2.15 -2.24
N LEU A 114 10.96 -1.62 -3.43
CA LEU A 114 11.08 -2.34 -4.70
C LEU A 114 12.39 -2.02 -5.43
N GLU A 115 13.25 -1.18 -4.84
CA GLU A 115 14.54 -0.87 -5.42
C GLU A 115 15.35 -2.15 -5.66
N PRO A 116 16.08 -2.25 -6.78
CA PRO A 116 16.97 -3.37 -7.00
C PRO A 116 18.02 -3.37 -5.89
N ASN A 117 18.19 -4.50 -5.20
CA ASN A 117 19.34 -4.71 -4.33
C ASN A 117 20.60 -4.50 -5.20
N VAL A 118 21.26 -3.35 -5.04
CA VAL A 118 22.59 -3.14 -5.60
C VAL A 118 23.51 -4.05 -4.80
N GLN A 119 23.67 -5.29 -5.26
CA GLN A 119 24.81 -6.10 -4.87
C GLN A 119 26.02 -5.47 -5.57
N ASP A 120 26.80 -4.71 -4.81
CA ASP A 120 28.17 -4.33 -5.18
C ASP A 120 29.06 -5.59 -5.32
#